data_AF-A0A068TXH6-F1
#
_entry.id   AF-A0A068TXH6-F1
#
_cell.length_a   1.000
_cell.length_b   1.000
_cell.length_c   1.000
_cell.angle_alpha   90.00
_cell.angle_beta   90.00
_cell.angle_gamma   90.00
#
_symmetry.space_group_name_H-M   'P 1'
#
loop_
_entity.id
_entity.type
_entity.pdbx_description
1 polymer ?
#
loop_
_entity_poly.entity_id
_entity_poly.type
_entity_poly.pdbx_seq_one_letter_code
_entity_poly.pdbx_strand_id
1 'polypeptide(L)'
;MNREIEEIQEDLLAKAAKAADELYNIRDTYFPADPNDKISKLQAESDLVLQTLNSIPPENRKLPIQRAMYEYLKGKVLDVFSDYRKDAEDHLSKAVKLNPSLGDAWLSLGNCIWKKGDLSAAKNCFMLALSKGPNKRILCQLSMLERKMAQGKNFMDIVVVFFHVILLIL
;
A
#
# COMPACT_ATOMS: atom_id res chain seq x y z
N MET A 1 -5.93 -4.76 -34.15
CA MET A 1 -4.65 -5.21 -33.54
C MET A 1 -4.18 -4.34 -32.37
N ASN A 2 -3.68 -3.10 -32.54
CA ASN A 2 -3.19 -2.33 -31.37
C ASN A 2 -4.28 -1.95 -30.34
N ARG A 3 -5.48 -1.55 -30.78
CA ARG A 3 -6.60 -1.24 -29.86
C ARG A 3 -7.14 -2.46 -29.11
N GLU A 4 -7.26 -3.61 -29.78
CA GLU A 4 -7.71 -4.85 -29.13
C GLU A 4 -6.73 -5.31 -28.05
N ILE A 5 -5.41 -5.15 -28.26
CA ILE A 5 -4.39 -5.45 -27.26
C ILE A 5 -4.49 -4.50 -26.06
N GLU A 6 -4.74 -3.21 -26.31
CA GLU A 6 -4.95 -2.21 -25.25
C GLU A 6 -6.20 -2.53 -24.41
N GLU A 7 -7.31 -2.88 -25.06
CA GLU A 7 -8.57 -3.24 -24.40
C GLU A 7 -8.45 -4.53 -23.57
N ILE A 8 -7.81 -5.58 -24.12
CA ILE A 8 -7.51 -6.81 -23.38
C ILE A 8 -6.64 -6.52 -22.15
N GLN A 9 -5.65 -5.64 -22.29
CA GLN A 9 -4.81 -5.27 -21.16
C GLN A 9 -5.59 -4.52 -20.07
N GLU A 10 -6.41 -3.55 -20.45
CA GLU A 10 -7.23 -2.80 -19.48
C GLU A 10 -8.18 -3.72 -18.74
N ASP A 11 -8.81 -4.67 -19.44
CA ASP A 11 -9.64 -5.72 -18.84
C ASP A 11 -8.84 -6.61 -17.87
N LEU A 12 -7.64 -7.05 -18.24
CA LEU A 12 -6.77 -7.85 -17.36
C LEU A 12 -6.32 -7.07 -16.11
N LEU A 13 -5.97 -5.79 -16.24
CA LEU A 13 -5.64 -4.93 -15.10
C LEU A 13 -6.85 -4.70 -14.19
N ALA A 14 -8.03 -4.51 -14.76
CA ALA A 14 -9.27 -4.36 -14.00
C ALA A 14 -9.62 -5.65 -13.23
N LYS A 15 -9.47 -6.81 -13.88
CA LYS A 15 -9.62 -8.13 -13.24
C LYS A 15 -8.65 -8.32 -12.09
N ALA A 16 -7.37 -8.02 -12.31
CA ALA A 16 -6.35 -8.11 -11.26
C ALA A 16 -6.61 -7.12 -10.11
N ALA A 17 -7.10 -5.91 -10.40
CA ALA A 17 -7.47 -4.93 -9.38
C ALA A 17 -8.61 -5.43 -8.49
N LYS A 18 -9.68 -5.97 -9.09
CA LYS A 18 -10.80 -6.55 -8.36
C LYS A 18 -10.36 -7.73 -7.49
N ALA A 19 -9.57 -8.64 -8.05
CA ALA A 19 -9.05 -9.78 -7.29
C ALA A 19 -8.13 -9.34 -6.13
N ALA A 20 -7.33 -8.29 -6.32
CA ALA A 20 -6.53 -7.72 -5.23
C ALA A 20 -7.38 -7.07 -4.12
N ASP A 21 -8.56 -6.51 -4.45
CA ASP A 21 -9.51 -6.02 -3.44
C ASP A 21 -10.18 -7.18 -2.68
N GLU A 22 -10.58 -8.23 -3.38
CA GLU A 22 -11.10 -9.46 -2.78
C GLU A 22 -10.08 -10.11 -1.83
N LEU A 23 -8.79 -10.08 -2.18
CA LEU A 23 -7.70 -10.56 -1.34
C LEU A 23 -7.62 -9.79 -0.01
N TYR A 24 -7.78 -8.47 -0.03
CA TYR A 24 -7.84 -7.65 1.19
C TYR A 24 -9.13 -7.91 1.99
N ASN A 25 -10.25 -8.17 1.32
CA ASN A 25 -11.48 -8.59 1.99
C ASN A 25 -11.29 -9.94 2.71
N ILE A 26 -10.65 -10.93 2.09
CA ILE A 26 -10.30 -12.20 2.73
C ILE A 26 -9.40 -11.94 3.94
N ARG A 27 -8.36 -11.12 3.78
CA ARG A 27 -7.47 -10.76 4.89
C ARG A 27 -8.24 -10.15 6.07
N ASP A 28 -9.22 -9.31 5.81
CA ASP A 28 -9.91 -8.55 6.85
C ASP A 28 -11.15 -9.28 7.43
N THR A 29 -11.68 -10.29 6.74
CA THR A 29 -12.95 -10.96 7.13
C THR A 29 -12.84 -12.47 7.37
N TYR A 30 -11.79 -13.13 6.88
CA TYR A 30 -11.59 -14.56 7.08
C TYR A 30 -10.78 -14.83 8.36
N PHE A 31 -11.39 -15.53 9.31
CA PHE A 31 -10.81 -15.88 10.61
C PHE A 31 -11.02 -17.38 10.92
N PRO A 32 -10.23 -18.27 10.29
CA PRO A 32 -10.28 -19.71 10.55
C PRO A 32 -9.74 -20.06 11.94
N ALA A 33 -10.02 -21.30 12.39
CA ALA A 33 -9.51 -21.81 13.66
C ALA A 33 -7.98 -21.98 13.64
N ASP A 34 -7.41 -22.43 12.52
CA ASP A 34 -5.96 -22.47 12.31
C ASP A 34 -5.49 -21.24 11.52
N PRO A 35 -4.61 -20.38 12.08
CA PRO A 35 -4.02 -19.26 11.35
C PRO A 35 -3.32 -19.65 10.03
N ASN A 36 -2.79 -20.87 9.93
CA ASN A 36 -2.13 -21.36 8.72
C ASN A 36 -3.10 -21.51 7.54
N ASP A 37 -4.38 -21.79 7.80
CA ASP A 37 -5.40 -21.85 6.75
C ASP A 37 -5.61 -20.48 6.11
N LYS A 38 -5.57 -19.42 6.90
CA LYS A 38 -5.66 -18.04 6.40
C LYS A 38 -4.47 -17.69 5.53
N ILE A 39 -3.26 -18.02 6.01
CA ILE A 39 -2.02 -17.76 5.28
C ILE A 39 -2.02 -18.53 3.96
N SER A 40 -2.37 -19.82 3.98
CA SER A 40 -2.43 -20.67 2.78
C SER A 40 -3.45 -20.17 1.77
N LYS A 41 -4.63 -19.75 2.23
CA LYS A 41 -5.66 -19.15 1.37
C LYS A 41 -5.19 -17.84 0.75
N LEU A 42 -4.62 -16.94 1.53
CA LEU A 42 -4.06 -15.68 1.02
C LEU A 42 -2.93 -15.93 0.02
N GLN A 43 -2.09 -16.93 0.26
CA GLN A 43 -1.02 -17.29 -0.65
C GLN A 43 -1.56 -17.79 -2.00
N ALA A 44 -2.49 -18.75 -1.98
CA ALA A 44 -3.10 -19.30 -3.18
C ALA A 44 -3.80 -18.23 -4.03
N GLU A 45 -4.58 -17.36 -3.39
CA GLU A 45 -5.27 -16.25 -4.08
C GLU A 45 -4.27 -15.21 -4.61
N SER A 46 -3.23 -14.88 -3.84
CA SER A 46 -2.16 -13.98 -4.29
C SER A 46 -1.47 -14.51 -5.55
N ASP A 47 -1.16 -15.80 -5.59
CA ASP A 47 -0.50 -16.44 -6.72
C ASP A 47 -1.35 -16.38 -7.99
N LEU A 48 -2.68 -16.52 -7.86
CA LEU A 48 -3.62 -16.37 -8.98
C LEU A 48 -3.64 -14.93 -9.52
N VAL A 49 -3.64 -13.92 -8.64
CA VAL A 49 -3.59 -12.51 -9.08
C VAL A 49 -2.24 -12.22 -9.75
N LEU A 50 -1.14 -12.72 -9.19
CA LEU A 50 0.19 -12.55 -9.76
C LEU A 50 0.33 -13.25 -11.11
N GLN A 51 -0.26 -14.43 -11.29
CA GLN A 51 -0.33 -15.12 -12.58
C GLN A 51 -1.09 -14.29 -13.62
N THR A 52 -2.22 -13.71 -13.22
CA THR A 52 -3.00 -12.81 -14.07
C THR A 52 -2.18 -11.59 -14.50
N LEU A 53 -1.47 -10.97 -13.57
CA LEU A 53 -0.59 -9.84 -13.88
C LEU A 53 0.56 -10.26 -14.81
N ASN A 54 1.26 -11.36 -14.50
CA ASN A 54 2.39 -11.85 -15.30
C ASN A 54 1.98 -12.22 -16.74
N SER A 55 0.70 -12.51 -17.00
CA SER A 55 0.18 -12.74 -18.35
C SER A 55 0.18 -11.49 -19.23
N ILE A 56 0.29 -10.28 -18.64
CA ILE A 56 0.37 -9.01 -19.37
C ILE A 56 1.85 -8.77 -19.74
N PRO A 57 2.27 -8.90 -20.99
CA PRO A 57 3.69 -8.77 -21.33
C PRO A 57 4.17 -7.30 -21.24
N PRO A 58 5.47 -7.04 -20.99
CA PRO A 58 6.02 -5.68 -20.86
C PRO A 58 5.76 -4.78 -22.08
N GLU A 59 5.71 -5.36 -23.27
CA GLU A 59 5.48 -4.70 -24.55
C GLU A 59 4.08 -4.07 -24.65
N ASN A 60 3.12 -4.61 -23.91
CA ASN A 60 1.74 -4.14 -23.92
C ASN A 60 1.56 -2.95 -22.96
N ARG A 61 2.38 -2.86 -21.89
CA ARG A 61 2.32 -1.79 -20.88
C ARG A 61 3.05 -0.54 -21.38
N LYS A 62 2.56 0.09 -22.46
CA LYS A 62 3.29 1.17 -23.15
C LYS A 62 3.27 2.50 -22.38
N LEU A 63 2.15 2.81 -21.71
CA LEU A 63 1.99 4.08 -21.01
C LEU A 63 2.56 4.02 -19.59
N PRO A 64 3.20 5.10 -19.09
CA PRO A 64 3.66 5.17 -17.70
C PRO A 64 2.56 4.88 -16.67
N ILE A 65 1.33 5.32 -16.94
CA ILE A 65 0.17 5.08 -16.06
C ILE A 65 -0.18 3.59 -15.96
N GLN A 66 -0.12 2.86 -17.09
CA GLN A 66 -0.38 1.42 -17.11
C GLN A 66 0.74 0.64 -16.39
N ARG A 67 2.00 1.04 -16.61
CA ARG A 67 3.14 0.47 -15.87
C ARG A 67 3.01 0.74 -14.38
N ALA A 68 2.63 1.96 -14.00
CA ALA A 68 2.42 2.32 -12.61
C ALA A 68 1.31 1.48 -11.96
N MET A 69 0.19 1.30 -12.66
CA MET A 69 -0.93 0.48 -12.19
C MET A 69 -0.50 -0.98 -12.01
N TYR A 70 0.22 -1.55 -12.98
CA TYR A 70 0.77 -2.89 -12.87
C TYR A 70 1.68 -3.06 -11.64
N GLU A 71 2.65 -2.15 -11.47
CA GLU A 71 3.60 -2.19 -10.35
C GLU A 71 2.86 -2.00 -9.02
N TYR A 72 1.86 -1.13 -8.98
CA TYR A 72 0.99 -0.92 -7.82
C TYR A 72 0.23 -2.19 -7.44
N LEU A 73 -0.46 -2.83 -8.39
CA LEU A 73 -1.23 -4.04 -8.14
C LEU A 73 -0.34 -5.18 -7.67
N LYS A 74 0.82 -5.36 -8.32
CA LYS A 74 1.80 -6.37 -7.89
C LYS A 74 2.29 -6.11 -6.46
N GLY A 75 2.65 -4.87 -6.15
CA GLY A 75 3.06 -4.46 -4.81
C GLY A 75 1.95 -4.63 -3.76
N LYS A 76 0.71 -4.29 -4.09
CA LYS A 76 -0.47 -4.45 -3.23
C LYS A 76 -0.73 -5.92 -2.89
N VAL A 77 -0.67 -6.82 -3.86
CA VAL A 77 -0.84 -8.26 -3.63
C VAL A 77 0.26 -8.80 -2.72
N LEU A 78 1.51 -8.42 -2.96
CA LEU A 78 2.64 -8.83 -2.12
C LEU A 78 2.53 -8.28 -0.68
N ASP A 79 1.93 -7.10 -0.50
CA ASP A 79 1.70 -6.47 0.81
C ASP A 79 0.47 -7.03 1.56
N VAL A 80 -0.23 -8.06 1.06
CA VAL A 80 -1.43 -8.55 1.76
C VAL A 80 -1.12 -9.22 3.10
N PHE A 81 0.10 -9.75 3.25
CA PHE A 81 0.56 -10.44 4.45
C PHE A 81 0.88 -9.47 5.58
N SER A 82 0.85 -9.96 6.82
CA SER A 82 1.14 -9.14 8.01
C SER A 82 2.59 -8.67 8.05
N ASP A 83 3.52 -9.51 7.59
CA ASP A 83 4.95 -9.24 7.65
C ASP A 83 5.42 -8.32 6.52
N TYR A 84 6.50 -7.60 6.80
CA TYR A 84 7.15 -6.76 5.81
C TYR A 84 7.81 -7.60 4.71
N ARG A 85 7.56 -7.23 3.45
CA ARG A 85 8.19 -7.84 2.28
C ARG A 85 8.89 -6.76 1.45
N LYS A 86 10.20 -6.92 1.27
CA LYS A 86 11.02 -5.97 0.48
C LYS A 86 10.52 -5.86 -0.96
N ASP A 87 10.12 -6.97 -1.57
CA ASP A 87 9.59 -6.98 -2.94
C ASP A 87 8.34 -6.11 -3.10
N ALA A 88 7.47 -6.07 -2.07
CA ALA A 88 6.28 -5.22 -2.08
C ALA A 88 6.68 -3.73 -2.07
N GLU A 89 7.63 -3.34 -1.20
CA GLU A 89 8.18 -1.98 -1.15
C GLU A 89 8.78 -1.57 -2.51
N ASP A 90 9.53 -2.46 -3.16
CA ASP A 90 10.20 -2.17 -4.43
C ASP A 90 9.20 -1.94 -5.56
N HIS A 91 8.15 -2.77 -5.65
CA HIS A 91 7.07 -2.60 -6.62
C HIS A 91 6.25 -1.33 -6.36
N LEU A 92 5.88 -1.07 -5.11
CA LEU A 92 5.13 0.14 -4.74
C LEU A 92 5.95 1.42 -4.97
N SER A 93 7.25 1.38 -4.68
CA SER A 93 8.18 2.49 -4.93
C SER A 93 8.31 2.79 -6.44
N LYS A 94 8.30 1.76 -7.30
CA LYS A 94 8.27 1.96 -8.76
C LYS A 94 6.95 2.58 -9.20
N ALA A 95 5.82 2.10 -8.65
CA ALA A 95 4.50 2.62 -8.99
C ALA A 95 4.37 4.13 -8.74
N VAL A 96 4.81 4.61 -7.57
CA VAL A 96 4.74 6.05 -7.23
C VAL A 96 5.72 6.91 -8.03
N LYS A 97 6.85 6.35 -8.50
CA LYS A 97 7.78 7.03 -9.41
C LYS A 97 7.19 7.18 -10.81
N LEU A 98 6.49 6.14 -11.29
CA LEU A 98 5.87 6.13 -12.61
C LEU A 98 4.59 6.98 -12.66
N ASN A 99 3.81 6.99 -11.58
CA ASN A 99 2.62 7.83 -11.43
C ASN A 99 2.55 8.44 -10.02
N PRO A 100 3.14 9.62 -9.81
CA PRO A 100 3.10 10.31 -8.52
C PRO A 100 1.70 10.73 -8.06
N SER A 101 0.72 10.75 -8.94
CA SER A 101 -0.67 11.12 -8.64
C SER A 101 -1.51 9.95 -8.12
N LEU A 102 -0.97 8.72 -8.15
CA LEU A 102 -1.67 7.53 -7.69
C LEU A 102 -1.70 7.46 -6.15
N GLY A 103 -2.73 8.07 -5.53
CA GLY A 103 -2.87 8.14 -4.07
C GLY A 103 -2.89 6.77 -3.39
N ASP A 104 -3.55 5.78 -3.99
CA ASP A 104 -3.62 4.42 -3.43
C ASP A 104 -2.27 3.70 -3.40
N ALA A 105 -1.38 4.02 -4.34
CA ALA A 105 -0.01 3.50 -4.33
C ALA A 105 0.81 4.11 -3.19
N TRP A 106 0.67 5.41 -2.93
CA TRP A 106 1.29 6.06 -1.78
C TRP A 106 0.76 5.53 -0.45
N LEU A 107 -0.55 5.30 -0.35
CA LEU A 107 -1.16 4.67 0.82
C LEU A 107 -0.62 3.25 1.03
N SER A 108 -0.53 2.44 -0.03
CA SER A 108 -0.01 1.07 0.07
C SER A 108 1.47 1.05 0.42
N LEU A 109 2.27 1.96 -0.16
CA LEU A 109 3.69 2.13 0.17
C LEU A 109 3.86 2.52 1.65
N GLY A 110 3.05 3.45 2.15
CA GLY A 110 3.07 3.84 3.56
C GLY A 110 2.74 2.69 4.51
N ASN A 111 1.76 1.85 4.17
CA ASN A 111 1.44 0.65 4.96
C ASN A 111 2.60 -0.37 4.95
N CYS A 112 3.22 -0.58 3.79
CA CYS A 112 4.37 -1.46 3.65
C CYS A 112 5.57 -0.99 4.50
N ILE A 113 5.89 0.31 4.43
CA ILE A 113 6.96 0.94 5.22
C ILE A 113 6.62 0.95 6.72
N TRP A 114 5.35 1.08 7.09
CA TRP A 114 4.94 0.92 8.48
C TRP A 114 5.33 -0.48 8.99
N LYS A 115 5.02 -1.54 8.25
CA LYS A 115 5.38 -2.92 8.64
C LYS A 115 6.89 -3.10 8.81
N LYS A 116 7.70 -2.39 8.02
CA LYS A 116 9.17 -2.34 8.15
C LYS A 116 9.62 -1.69 9.47
N GLY A 117 8.79 -0.83 10.06
CA GLY A 117 9.05 -0.12 11.31
C GLY A 117 9.49 1.34 11.14
N ASP A 118 9.69 1.81 9.91
CA ASP A 118 10.07 3.21 9.65
C ASP A 118 8.84 4.13 9.66
N LEU A 119 8.42 4.51 10.86
CA LEU A 119 7.22 5.34 11.05
C LEU A 119 7.36 6.73 10.42
N SER A 120 8.58 7.28 10.35
CA SER A 120 8.80 8.60 9.75
C SER A 120 8.60 8.56 8.23
N ALA A 121 9.16 7.56 7.56
CA ALA A 121 8.97 7.40 6.11
C ALA A 121 7.52 7.02 5.78
N ALA A 122 6.87 6.19 6.60
CA ALA A 122 5.45 5.86 6.44
C ALA A 122 4.55 7.10 6.55
N LYS A 123 4.83 8.00 7.52
CA LYS A 123 4.13 9.29 7.66
C LYS A 123 4.25 10.14 6.40
N ASN A 124 5.47 10.27 5.85
CA ASN A 124 5.70 11.02 4.61
C ASN A 124 4.88 10.45 3.45
N CYS A 125 4.82 9.12 3.32
CA CYS A 125 4.01 8.47 2.29
C CYS A 125 2.52 8.75 2.45
N PHE A 126 1.98 8.69 3.67
CA PHE A 126 0.58 9.01 3.91
C PHE A 126 0.25 10.49 3.68
N MET A 127 1.15 11.41 4.03
CA MET A 127 0.98 12.83 3.73
C MET A 127 0.98 13.09 2.22
N LEU A 128 1.87 12.42 1.48
CA LEU A 128 1.88 12.48 0.02
C LEU A 128 0.60 11.88 -0.58
N ALA A 129 0.09 10.77 -0.03
CA ALA A 129 -1.18 10.18 -0.44
C ALA A 129 -2.35 11.16 -0.21
N LEU A 130 -2.40 11.81 0.96
CA LEU A 130 -3.45 12.78 1.31
C LEU A 130 -3.42 14.03 0.42
N SER A 131 -2.22 14.44 -0.04
CA SER A 131 -2.06 15.55 -0.97
C SER A 131 -2.73 15.32 -2.34
N LYS A 132 -3.05 14.05 -2.67
CA LYS A 132 -3.74 13.69 -3.92
C LYS A 132 -5.26 13.73 -3.81
N GLY A 133 -5.77 13.78 -2.58
CA GLY A 133 -7.20 13.90 -2.31
C GLY A 133 -7.53 13.48 -0.89
N PRO A 134 -8.58 14.07 -0.28
CA PRO A 134 -9.03 13.68 1.03
C PRO A 134 -9.53 12.23 1.02
N ASN A 135 -8.99 11.40 1.91
CA ASN A 135 -9.39 10.01 2.04
C ASN A 135 -9.46 9.61 3.51
N LYS A 136 -10.63 9.15 3.95
CA LYS A 136 -10.89 8.72 5.34
C LYS A 136 -9.89 7.66 5.80
N ARG A 137 -9.54 6.69 4.94
CA ARG A 137 -8.59 5.62 5.26
C ARG A 137 -7.20 6.18 5.57
N ILE A 138 -6.74 7.15 4.78
CA ILE A 138 -5.43 7.80 4.99
C ILE A 138 -5.42 8.54 6.33
N LEU A 139 -6.48 9.29 6.64
CA LEU A 139 -6.61 10.01 7.92
C LEU A 139 -6.60 9.04 9.12
N CYS A 140 -7.31 7.92 9.03
CA CYS A 140 -7.29 6.89 10.06
C CYS A 140 -5.88 6.29 10.25
N GLN A 141 -5.17 6.00 9.16
CA GLN A 141 -3.80 5.47 9.20
C GLN A 141 -2.82 6.48 9.82
N LEU A 142 -2.88 7.75 9.42
CA LEU A 142 -2.08 8.83 10.03
C LEU A 142 -2.36 8.95 11.53
N SER A 143 -3.63 8.93 11.94
CA SER A 143 -4.02 8.99 13.35
C SER A 143 -3.43 7.83 14.17
N MET A 144 -3.48 6.61 13.64
CA MET A 144 -2.89 5.44 14.27
C MET A 144 -1.35 5.53 14.32
N LEU A 145 -0.73 6.05 13.26
CA LEU A 145 0.72 6.19 13.15
C LEU A 145 1.26 7.22 14.15
N GLU A 146 0.62 8.38 14.27
CA GLU A 146 1.03 9.44 15.21
C GLU A 146 0.97 8.95 16.66
N ARG A 147 -0.08 8.18 17.01
CA ARG A 147 -0.17 7.53 18.33
C ARG A 147 1.00 6.56 18.56
N LYS A 148 1.34 5.75 17.55
CA LYS A 148 2.48 4.81 17.64
C LYS A 148 3.81 5.55 17.77
N MET A 149 4.02 6.64 17.04
CA MET A 149 5.21 7.49 17.15
C MET A 149 5.32 8.15 18.53
N ALA A 150 4.20 8.59 19.11
CA ALA A 150 4.17 9.18 20.45
C ALA A 150 4.51 8.17 21.55
N GLN A 151 4.10 6.91 21.40
CA GLN A 151 4.45 5.82 22.34
C GLN A 151 5.93 5.43 22.29
N GLY A 152 6.59 5.61 21.14
CA GLY A 152 8.02 5.36 20.97
C GLY A 152 8.93 6.50 21.47
N LYS A 153 8.35 7.66 21.79
CA LYS A 153 9.07 8.77 22.43
C LYS A 153 9.15 8.50 23.93
N ASN A 154 10.37 8.27 24.44
CA ASN A 154 10.60 8.16 25.87
C ASN A 154 10.09 9.42 26.59
N PHE A 155 9.71 9.26 27.85
CA PHE A 155 9.15 10.30 28.73
C PHE A 155 9.92 11.64 28.71
N MET A 156 11.21 11.63 28.38
CA MET A 156 12.04 12.83 28.20
C MET A 156 11.64 13.72 27.00
N ASP A 157 11.15 13.17 25.90
CA ASP A 157 10.74 13.97 24.72
C ASP A 157 9.37 14.63 24.91
N ILE A 158 8.52 14.06 25.77
CA ILE A 158 7.21 14.60 26.13
C ILE A 158 7.36 15.92 26.90
N VAL A 159 8.39 16.03 27.75
CA VAL A 159 8.67 17.27 28.52
C VAL A 159 9.07 18.42 27.59
N VAL A 160 9.82 18.14 26.52
CA VAL A 160 10.23 19.17 25.54
C VAL A 160 9.04 19.70 24.75
N VAL A 161 8.10 18.82 24.38
CA VAL A 161 6.87 19.22 23.67
C VAL A 161 5.94 20.01 24.59
N PHE A 162 5.81 19.64 25.86
CA PHE A 162 5.02 20.42 26.83
C PHE A 162 5.64 21.78 27.15
N PHE A 163 6.98 21.90 27.23
CA PHE A 163 7.64 23.19 27.44
C PHE A 163 7.47 24.15 26.27
N HIS A 164 7.47 23.66 25.03
CA HIS A 164 7.29 24.52 23.85
C HIS A 164 5.85 25.03 23.68
N VAL A 165 4.85 24.27 24.12
CA VAL A 165 3.44 24.70 24.07
C VAL A 165 3.12 25.68 25.21
N ILE A 166 3.78 25.58 26.37
CA ILE A 166 3.56 26.49 27.50
C ILE A 166 4.26 27.84 27.30
N LEU A 167 5.43 27.90 26.65
CA LEU A 167 6.16 29.16 26.40
C LEU A 167 5.52 30.05 25.30
N LEU A 168 4.52 29.55 24.57
CA LEU A 168 3.76 30.31 23.57
C LEU A 168 2.47 30.92 24.13
N ILE A 169 2.16 30.68 25.41
CA ILE A 169 0.94 31.16 26.10
C ILE A 169 1.27 32.06 27.30
N LEU A 170 2.55 32.35 27.56
CA LEU A 170 3.03 33.38 28.50
C LEU A 170 3.86 34.41 27.74
#